data_AF-A0A7I8EHD0-F1
#
_entry.id   AF-A0A7I8EHD0-F1
#
_cell.length_a   1.000
_cell.length_b   1.000
_cell.length_c   1.000
_cell.angle_alpha   90.00
_cell.angle_beta   90.00
_cell.angle_gamma   90.00
#
_symmetry.space_group_name_H-M   'P 1'
#
loop_
_entity.id
_entity.type
_entity.pdbx_description
1 polymer ?
#
loop_
_entity_poly.entity_id
_entity_poly.type
_entity_poly.pdbx_seq_one_letter_code
_entity_poly.pdbx_strand_id
1 'polypeptide(L)'
;MYDRLRYEWRLMGKKAFIPQVLLLVGGGLFALVLAHNNEPAARFLSALLEMLLPLSTGASIALFTVSDSALELQLTLSQKYAMTVSLRLAMLVLWNSCLAFVTSSSIFALGLEFLPQPHPATALLTFLAGQLAWLPSLLACTALGFSAALLLQSRAASVSALASFWLIEIVFKDIMIQCIWLFPLVLFPTTLFPDGLPFSLWLLNRLLVLCVACVLLCASWPCLLFPERLLKGSHQE
;
A
#
# COMPACT_ATOMS: atom_id res chain seq x y z
N MET A 1 -25.22 -7.72 -8.84
CA MET A 1 -23.79 -7.52 -8.50
C MET A 1 -23.47 -6.04 -8.29
N TYR A 2 -23.91 -5.14 -9.18
CA TYR A 2 -23.76 -3.69 -9.03
C TYR A 2 -24.39 -3.11 -7.75
N ASP A 3 -25.60 -3.54 -7.37
CA ASP A 3 -26.25 -3.04 -6.16
C ASP A 3 -25.46 -3.36 -4.88
N ARG A 4 -24.75 -4.50 -4.87
CA ARG A 4 -23.88 -4.90 -3.76
C ARG A 4 -22.65 -4.00 -3.67
N LEU A 5 -22.02 -3.69 -4.81
CA LEU A 5 -20.90 -2.75 -4.85
C LEU A 5 -21.32 -1.37 -4.32
N ARG A 6 -22.48 -0.89 -4.77
CA ARG A 6 -23.04 0.39 -4.34
C ARG A 6 -23.38 0.41 -2.84
N TYR A 7 -23.90 -0.69 -2.32
CA TYR A 7 -24.21 -0.82 -0.89
C TYR A 7 -22.94 -0.80 -0.04
N GLU A 8 -21.93 -1.62 -0.36
CA GLU A 8 -20.67 -1.64 0.39
C GLU A 8 -19.93 -0.31 0.30
N TRP A 9 -19.92 0.36 -0.87
CA TRP A 9 -19.37 1.70 -1.01
C TRP A 9 -20.00 2.71 -0.06
N ARG A 10 -21.34 2.67 0.07
CA ARG A 10 -22.07 3.54 1.00
C ARG A 10 -21.78 3.18 2.46
N LEU A 11 -21.61 1.89 2.76
CA LEU A 11 -21.38 1.38 4.11
C LEU A 11 -19.97 1.68 4.61
N MET A 12 -18.94 1.46 3.79
CA MET A 12 -17.56 1.90 4.07
C MET A 12 -17.51 3.41 4.26
N GLY A 13 -18.39 4.12 3.55
CA GLY A 13 -18.57 5.55 3.64
C GLY A 13 -17.39 6.33 3.06
N LYS A 14 -17.55 7.65 3.00
CA LYS A 14 -16.54 8.53 2.40
C LYS A 14 -15.22 8.55 3.19
N LYS A 15 -15.26 8.21 4.49
CA LYS A 15 -14.09 8.18 5.38
C LYS A 15 -13.02 7.19 4.91
N ALA A 16 -13.40 6.16 4.15
CA ALA A 16 -12.48 5.17 3.60
C ALA A 16 -11.62 5.68 2.44
N PHE A 17 -12.12 6.68 1.70
CA PHE A 17 -11.56 7.11 0.41
C PHE A 17 -11.03 8.55 0.42
N ILE A 18 -11.60 9.41 1.27
CA ILE A 18 -11.20 10.82 1.40
C ILE A 18 -9.74 10.97 1.86
N PRO A 19 -9.24 10.23 2.88
CA PRO A 19 -7.88 10.44 3.38
C PRO A 19 -6.80 10.27 2.30
N GLN A 20 -6.96 9.32 1.39
CA GLN A 20 -5.98 9.04 0.34
C GLN A 20 -6.03 10.10 -0.76
N VAL A 21 -7.23 10.61 -1.08
CA VAL A 21 -7.37 11.77 -1.98
C VAL A 21 -6.72 13.01 -1.36
N LEU A 22 -7.01 13.29 -0.08
CA LEU A 22 -6.40 14.43 0.64
C LEU A 22 -4.88 14.30 0.72
N LEU A 23 -4.36 13.09 0.94
CA LEU A 23 -2.93 12.81 0.96
C LEU A 23 -2.28 13.15 -0.38
N LEU A 24 -2.88 12.73 -1.51
CA LEU A 24 -2.34 13.03 -2.83
C LEU A 24 -2.47 14.50 -3.22
N VAL A 25 -3.61 15.13 -2.93
CA VAL A 25 -3.80 16.56 -3.20
C VAL A 25 -2.87 17.40 -2.34
N GLY A 26 -2.80 17.14 -1.04
CA GLY A 26 -1.91 17.83 -0.11
C GLY A 26 -0.44 17.62 -0.46
N GLY A 27 -0.05 16.38 -0.79
CA GLY A 27 1.29 16.06 -1.28
C GLY A 27 1.63 16.75 -2.60
N GLY A 28 0.69 16.80 -3.55
CA GLY A 28 0.86 17.52 -4.80
C GLY A 28 1.06 19.03 -4.60
N LEU A 29 0.26 19.66 -3.74
CA LEU A 29 0.44 21.07 -3.37
C LEU A 29 1.78 21.32 -2.69
N PHE A 30 2.19 20.42 -1.79
CA PHE A 30 3.51 20.51 -1.15
C PHE A 30 4.65 20.36 -2.16
N ALA A 31 4.52 19.47 -3.15
CA ALA A 31 5.49 19.33 -4.22
C ALA A 31 5.62 20.61 -5.07
N LEU A 32 4.53 21.35 -5.29
CA LEU A 32 4.58 22.66 -5.95
C LEU A 32 5.35 23.70 -5.12
N VAL A 33 5.19 23.69 -3.80
CA VAL A 33 5.98 24.55 -2.89
C VAL A 33 7.46 24.19 -2.94
N LEU A 34 7.79 22.88 -2.93
CA LEU A 34 9.17 22.43 -3.10
C LEU A 34 9.76 22.89 -4.44
N ALA A 35 9.02 22.72 -5.53
CA ALA A 35 9.45 23.16 -6.86
C ALA A 35 9.68 24.68 -6.91
N HIS A 36 8.82 25.47 -6.28
CA HIS A 36 8.97 26.91 -6.17
C HIS A 36 10.26 27.32 -5.42
N ASN A 37 10.64 26.53 -4.41
CA ASN A 37 11.85 26.75 -3.62
C ASN A 37 13.12 26.11 -4.23
N ASN A 38 13.05 25.56 -5.45
CA ASN A 38 14.13 24.80 -6.10
C ASN A 38 14.58 23.53 -5.34
N GLU A 39 13.69 22.96 -4.53
CA GLU A 39 13.90 21.68 -3.85
C GLU A 39 13.44 20.51 -4.75
N PRO A 40 13.96 19.27 -4.56
CA PRO A 40 13.72 18.14 -5.46
C PRO A 40 12.29 17.57 -5.37
N ALA A 41 11.33 18.27 -6.00
CA ALA A 41 9.91 17.90 -6.02
C ALA A 41 9.64 16.52 -6.63
N ALA A 42 10.40 16.12 -7.66
CA ALA A 42 10.30 14.79 -8.29
C ALA A 42 10.54 13.65 -7.28
N ARG A 43 11.56 13.80 -6.43
CA ARG A 43 11.88 12.83 -5.38
C ARG A 43 10.74 12.73 -4.35
N PHE A 44 10.18 13.86 -3.95
CA PHE A 44 9.04 13.88 -3.02
C PHE A 44 7.79 13.23 -3.63
N LEU A 45 7.48 13.52 -4.89
CA LEU A 45 6.34 12.92 -5.60
C LEU A 45 6.49 11.40 -5.75
N SER A 46 7.72 10.92 -6.00
CA SER A 46 8.00 9.48 -5.99
C SER A 46 7.80 8.87 -4.60
N ALA A 47 8.27 9.55 -3.54
CA ALA A 47 8.05 9.10 -2.15
C ALA A 47 6.57 9.07 -1.76
N LEU A 48 5.78 10.04 -2.25
CA LEU A 48 4.34 10.09 -2.04
C LEU A 48 3.65 8.83 -2.61
N LEU A 49 4.06 8.40 -3.80
CA LEU A 49 3.50 7.23 -4.47
C LEU A 49 4.04 5.89 -3.97
N GLU A 50 5.34 5.79 -3.77
CA GLU A 50 5.98 4.54 -3.38
C GLU A 50 5.81 4.24 -1.89
N MET A 51 5.76 5.28 -1.04
CA MET A 51 5.80 5.12 0.42
C MET A 51 4.51 5.57 1.10
N LEU A 52 4.14 6.86 1.00
CA LEU A 52 3.05 7.42 1.80
C LEU A 52 1.68 6.83 1.44
N LEU A 53 1.37 6.70 0.15
CA LEU A 53 0.10 6.14 -0.31
C LEU A 53 -0.04 4.65 0.07
N PRO A 54 0.95 3.78 -0.17
CA PRO A 54 0.94 2.39 0.32
C PRO A 54 0.76 2.25 1.84
N LEU A 55 1.52 3.00 2.64
CA LEU A 55 1.41 2.94 4.11
C LEU A 55 0.02 3.36 4.59
N SER A 56 -0.52 4.46 4.04
CA SER A 56 -1.87 4.93 4.33
C SER A 56 -2.94 3.90 3.94
N THR A 57 -2.75 3.23 2.79
CA THR A 57 -3.65 2.17 2.31
C THR A 57 -3.61 0.96 3.24
N GLY A 58 -2.41 0.49 3.62
CA GLY A 58 -2.24 -0.62 4.55
C GLY A 58 -2.84 -0.34 5.92
N ALA A 59 -2.61 0.85 6.48
CA ALA A 59 -3.21 1.29 7.74
C ALA A 59 -4.74 1.36 7.65
N SER A 60 -5.28 1.89 6.55
CA SER A 60 -6.73 1.95 6.31
C SER A 60 -7.34 0.54 6.29
N ILE A 61 -6.72 -0.40 5.56
CA ILE A 61 -7.19 -1.79 5.49
C ILE A 61 -7.13 -2.46 6.86
N ALA A 62 -6.06 -2.24 7.63
CA ALA A 62 -5.94 -2.77 8.98
C ALA A 62 -7.10 -2.28 9.87
N LEU A 63 -7.38 -0.97 9.84
CA LEU A 63 -8.48 -0.37 10.60
C LEU A 63 -9.85 -0.92 10.16
N PHE A 64 -10.12 -1.01 8.86
CA PHE A 64 -11.40 -1.53 8.36
C PHE A 64 -11.63 -3.00 8.70
N THR A 65 -10.57 -3.80 8.69
CA THR A 65 -10.65 -5.24 8.97
C THR A 65 -10.99 -5.51 10.44
N VAL A 66 -10.43 -4.72 11.37
CA VAL A 66 -10.71 -4.85 12.81
C VAL A 66 -12.02 -4.15 13.22
N SER A 67 -12.42 -3.08 12.54
CA SER A 67 -13.53 -2.22 12.97
C SER A 67 -14.91 -2.59 12.42
N ASP A 68 -15.14 -3.83 11.98
CA ASP A 68 -16.42 -4.19 11.37
C ASP A 68 -17.56 -4.24 12.41
N SER A 69 -18.26 -3.12 12.57
CA SER A 69 -19.39 -2.98 13.50
C SER A 69 -20.58 -3.89 13.14
N ALA A 70 -20.58 -4.50 11.96
CA ALA A 70 -21.60 -5.43 11.52
C ALA A 70 -21.20 -6.90 11.68
N LEU A 71 -20.09 -7.21 12.35
CA LEU A 71 -19.57 -8.59 12.46
C LEU A 71 -20.59 -9.53 13.14
N GLU A 72 -21.23 -9.07 14.22
CA GLU A 72 -22.30 -9.82 14.89
C GLU A 72 -23.51 -10.06 13.99
N LEU A 73 -23.91 -9.03 13.21
CA LEU A 73 -25.03 -9.14 12.27
C LEU A 73 -24.68 -10.06 11.08
N GLN A 74 -23.45 -10.00 10.59
CA GLN A 74 -22.98 -10.83 9.48
C GLN A 74 -22.86 -12.31 9.86
N LEU A 75 -22.58 -12.62 11.13
CA LEU A 75 -22.60 -14.00 11.62
C LEU A 75 -24.02 -14.60 11.66
N THR A 76 -25.06 -13.76 11.71
CA THR A 76 -26.46 -14.23 11.62
C THR A 76 -26.96 -14.37 10.18
N LEU A 77 -26.21 -13.87 9.19
CA LEU A 77 -26.58 -13.93 7.79
C LEU A 77 -25.95 -15.15 7.11
N SER A 78 -26.67 -15.72 6.13
CA SER A 78 -26.19 -16.83 5.30
C SER A 78 -24.90 -16.53 4.51
N GLN A 79 -24.54 -15.25 4.36
CA GLN A 79 -23.38 -14.84 3.56
C GLN A 79 -22.07 -14.95 4.32
N LYS A 80 -21.05 -15.51 3.65
CA LYS A 80 -19.71 -15.69 4.20
C LYS A 80 -19.01 -14.34 4.37
N TYR A 81 -18.66 -13.99 5.62
CA TYR A 81 -17.82 -12.84 6.01
C TYR A 81 -16.61 -12.63 5.08
N ALA A 82 -15.93 -13.72 4.72
CA ALA A 82 -14.79 -13.73 3.81
C ALA A 82 -15.06 -12.99 2.48
N MET A 83 -16.24 -13.16 1.88
CA MET A 83 -16.58 -12.51 0.61
C MET A 83 -16.73 -11.00 0.76
N THR A 84 -17.30 -10.52 1.86
CA THR A 84 -17.50 -9.09 2.09
C THR A 84 -16.19 -8.38 2.36
N VAL A 85 -15.34 -8.96 3.23
CA VAL A 85 -14.00 -8.41 3.49
C VAL A 85 -13.16 -8.36 2.21
N SER A 86 -13.19 -9.43 1.42
CA SER A 86 -12.46 -9.49 0.14
C SER A 86 -12.93 -8.42 -0.85
N LEU A 87 -14.24 -8.17 -0.91
CA LEU A 87 -14.81 -7.14 -1.77
C LEU A 87 -14.36 -5.74 -1.33
N ARG A 88 -14.38 -5.44 -0.03
CA ARG A 88 -13.92 -4.15 0.52
C ARG A 88 -12.43 -3.94 0.29
N LEU A 89 -11.62 -4.98 0.50
CA LEU A 89 -10.19 -4.96 0.20
C LEU A 89 -9.97 -4.68 -1.29
N ALA A 90 -10.65 -5.39 -2.18
CA ALA A 90 -10.55 -5.17 -3.62
C ALA A 90 -10.93 -3.74 -4.02
N MET A 91 -12.01 -3.19 -3.45
CA MET A 91 -12.41 -1.80 -3.70
C MET A 91 -11.34 -0.79 -3.29
N LEU A 92 -10.76 -0.93 -2.09
CA LEU A 92 -9.72 -0.02 -1.60
C LEU A 92 -8.44 -0.13 -2.44
N VAL A 93 -8.03 -1.35 -2.79
CA VAL A 93 -6.85 -1.59 -3.64
C VAL A 93 -7.07 -1.02 -5.03
N LEU A 94 -8.24 -1.24 -5.65
CA LEU A 94 -8.57 -0.68 -6.97
C LEU A 94 -8.62 0.85 -6.93
N TRP A 95 -9.26 1.42 -5.92
CA TRP A 95 -9.33 2.88 -5.76
C TRP A 95 -7.94 3.52 -5.65
N ASN A 96 -7.11 3.00 -4.76
CA ASN A 96 -5.76 3.54 -4.57
C ASN A 96 -4.85 3.25 -5.76
N SER A 97 -5.03 2.12 -6.45
CA SER A 97 -4.34 1.85 -7.71
C SER A 97 -4.73 2.84 -8.81
N CYS A 98 -6.01 3.19 -8.93
CA CYS A 98 -6.47 4.22 -9.88
C CYS A 98 -5.85 5.58 -9.57
N LEU A 99 -5.86 5.99 -8.30
CA LEU A 99 -5.26 7.24 -7.87
C LEU A 99 -3.75 7.26 -8.15
N ALA A 100 -3.03 6.21 -7.75
CA ALA A 100 -1.60 6.07 -7.99
C ALA A 100 -1.26 6.08 -9.48
N PHE A 101 -2.03 5.37 -10.30
CA PHE A 101 -1.87 5.32 -11.74
C PHE A 101 -2.05 6.69 -12.39
N VAL A 102 -3.09 7.44 -12.01
CA VAL A 102 -3.33 8.80 -12.51
C VAL A 102 -2.18 9.71 -12.13
N THR A 103 -1.80 9.74 -10.84
CA THR A 103 -0.70 10.59 -10.36
C THR A 103 0.65 10.20 -10.99
N SER A 104 0.95 8.91 -11.10
CA SER A 104 2.17 8.41 -11.76
C SER A 104 2.21 8.79 -13.24
N SER A 105 1.08 8.67 -13.93
CA SER A 105 0.96 9.10 -15.33
C SER A 105 1.14 10.60 -15.50
N SER A 106 0.64 11.41 -14.56
CA SER A 106 0.87 12.87 -14.55
C SER A 106 2.35 13.20 -14.31
N ILE A 107 3.03 12.51 -13.39
CA ILE A 107 4.46 12.70 -13.13
C ILE A 107 5.29 12.39 -14.38
N PHE A 108 4.99 11.27 -15.04
CA PHE A 108 5.63 10.87 -16.29
C PHE A 108 5.42 11.91 -17.39
N ALA A 109 4.18 12.36 -17.60
CA ALA A 109 3.84 13.36 -18.62
C ALA A 109 4.53 14.72 -18.39
N LEU A 110 4.82 15.06 -17.14
CA LEU A 110 5.54 16.29 -16.75
C LEU A 110 7.06 16.13 -16.75
N GLY A 111 7.60 14.93 -17.03
CA GLY A 111 9.04 14.66 -16.97
C GLY A 111 9.63 14.77 -15.57
N LEU A 112 8.80 14.59 -14.53
CA LEU A 112 9.19 14.67 -13.12
C LEU A 112 9.47 13.29 -12.52
N GLU A 113 9.82 12.32 -13.38
CA GLU A 113 10.06 10.95 -12.97
C GLU A 113 11.36 10.83 -12.15
N PHE A 114 11.32 9.92 -11.17
CA PHE A 114 12.43 9.67 -10.29
C PHE A 114 12.62 8.16 -10.19
N LEU A 115 13.53 7.62 -11.01
CA LEU A 115 13.83 6.20 -11.11
C LEU A 115 15.35 5.97 -11.01
N PRO A 116 15.79 4.77 -10.59
CA PRO A 116 17.21 4.45 -10.51
C PRO A 116 17.88 4.52 -11.90
N GLN A 117 19.11 5.02 -11.93
CA GLN A 117 19.92 5.09 -13.15
C GLN A 117 20.70 3.79 -13.40
N PRO A 118 20.96 3.41 -14.66
CA PRO A 118 20.47 4.03 -15.89
C PRO A 118 18.99 3.73 -16.14
N HIS A 119 18.28 4.70 -16.71
CA HIS A 119 16.89 4.52 -17.13
C HIS A 119 16.80 3.51 -18.29
N PRO A 120 15.67 2.79 -18.41
CA PRO A 120 15.45 1.92 -19.57
C PRO A 120 15.42 2.74 -20.87
N ALA A 121 15.82 2.10 -21.98
CA ALA A 121 16.11 2.79 -23.24
C ALA A 121 14.88 3.38 -23.96
N THR A 122 13.66 3.01 -23.58
CA THR A 122 12.43 3.45 -24.26
C THR A 122 11.45 4.09 -23.28
N ALA A 123 10.75 5.14 -23.74
CA ALA A 123 9.73 5.84 -22.95
C ALA A 123 8.65 4.90 -22.41
N LEU A 124 8.28 3.87 -23.19
CA LEU A 124 7.32 2.86 -22.75
C LEU A 124 7.85 2.05 -21.54
N LEU A 125 9.11 1.62 -21.58
CA LEU A 125 9.71 0.89 -20.45
C LEU A 125 9.88 1.78 -19.23
N THR A 126 10.20 3.06 -19.42
CA THR A 126 10.28 4.04 -18.32
C THR A 126 8.91 4.24 -17.67
N PHE A 127 7.86 4.39 -18.47
CA PHE A 127 6.49 4.48 -17.97
C PHE A 127 6.08 3.24 -17.18
N LEU A 128 6.37 2.04 -17.72
CA LEU A 128 6.09 0.77 -17.04
C LEU A 128 6.89 0.61 -15.75
N ALA A 129 8.16 1.04 -15.73
CA ALA A 129 8.97 1.09 -14.51
C ALA A 129 8.36 2.06 -13.48
N GLY A 130 7.86 3.21 -13.92
CA GLY A 130 7.11 4.14 -13.07
C GLY A 130 5.88 3.50 -12.42
N GLN A 131 5.15 2.64 -13.15
CA GLN A 131 4.03 1.89 -12.57
C GLN A 131 4.49 0.82 -11.58
N LEU A 132 5.61 0.15 -11.90
CA LEU A 132 6.20 -0.87 -11.05
C LEU A 132 6.86 -0.30 -9.79
N ALA A 133 7.14 1.00 -9.73
CA ALA A 133 7.68 1.64 -8.53
C ALA A 133 6.69 1.57 -7.36
N TRP A 134 5.42 1.95 -7.60
CA TRP A 134 4.40 2.08 -6.54
C TRP A 134 3.55 0.83 -6.33
N LEU A 135 3.27 0.05 -7.39
CA LEU A 135 2.32 -1.06 -7.33
C LEU A 135 2.73 -2.17 -6.34
N PRO A 136 3.99 -2.67 -6.34
CA PRO A 136 4.43 -3.68 -5.39
C PRO A 136 4.36 -3.19 -3.94
N SER A 137 4.78 -1.95 -3.67
CA SER A 137 4.71 -1.35 -2.34
C SER A 137 3.26 -1.26 -1.85
N LEU A 138 2.35 -0.81 -2.73
CA LEU A 138 0.92 -0.74 -2.43
C LEU A 138 0.38 -2.11 -2.03
N LEU A 139 0.64 -3.14 -2.83
CA LEU A 139 0.17 -4.50 -2.55
C LEU A 139 0.84 -5.11 -1.31
N ALA A 140 2.12 -4.84 -1.06
CA ALA A 140 2.81 -5.34 0.12
C ALA A 140 2.29 -4.69 1.40
N CYS A 141 2.09 -3.36 1.41
CA CYS A 141 1.51 -2.67 2.57
C CYS A 141 0.05 -3.08 2.79
N THR A 142 -0.74 -3.33 1.74
CA THR A 142 -2.11 -3.86 1.90
C THR A 142 -2.09 -5.26 2.50
N ALA A 143 -1.20 -6.14 2.03
CA ALA A 143 -1.04 -7.49 2.55
C ALA A 143 -0.57 -7.50 4.02
N LEU A 144 0.39 -6.65 4.38
CA LEU A 144 0.89 -6.51 5.74
C LEU A 144 -0.18 -5.95 6.68
N GLY A 145 -0.87 -4.87 6.28
CA GLY A 145 -1.95 -4.30 7.09
C GLY A 145 -3.10 -5.29 7.29
N PHE A 146 -3.46 -6.03 6.24
CA PHE A 146 -4.50 -7.05 6.30
C PHE A 146 -4.13 -8.25 7.18
N SER A 147 -2.94 -8.82 6.98
CA SER A 147 -2.45 -9.94 7.79
C SER A 147 -2.28 -9.56 9.25
N ALA A 148 -1.72 -8.38 9.54
CA ALA A 148 -1.58 -7.87 10.89
C ALA A 148 -2.94 -7.72 11.58
N ALA A 149 -3.95 -7.18 10.88
CA ALA A 149 -5.30 -7.07 11.42
C ALA A 149 -5.92 -8.42 11.76
N LEU A 150 -5.75 -9.43 10.91
CA LEU A 150 -6.29 -10.77 11.16
C LEU A 150 -5.57 -11.52 12.29
N LEU A 151 -4.26 -11.31 12.44
CA LEU A 151 -3.43 -11.98 13.44
C LEU A 151 -3.50 -11.32 14.81
N LEU A 152 -3.41 -9.98 14.85
CA LEU A 152 -3.32 -9.20 16.08
C LEU A 152 -4.68 -8.79 16.63
N GLN A 153 -5.69 -8.68 15.75
CA GLN A 153 -7.07 -8.33 16.12
C GLN A 153 -7.21 -7.01 16.90
N SER A 154 -6.18 -6.17 16.85
CA SER A 154 -6.13 -4.87 17.51
C SER A 154 -5.79 -3.80 16.48
N ARG A 155 -6.51 -2.67 16.54
CA ARG A 155 -6.30 -1.54 15.61
C ARG A 155 -4.93 -0.94 15.81
N ALA A 156 -4.60 -0.66 17.08
CA ALA A 156 -3.33 -0.07 17.46
C ALA A 156 -2.18 -1.01 17.10
N ALA A 157 -2.27 -2.28 17.48
CA ALA A 157 -1.19 -3.24 17.21
C ALA A 157 -0.92 -3.42 15.70
N SER A 158 -1.97 -3.47 14.88
CA SER A 158 -1.83 -3.66 13.43
C SER A 158 -1.19 -2.46 12.73
N VAL A 159 -1.62 -1.25 13.10
CA VAL A 159 -1.01 -0.01 12.57
C VAL A 159 0.42 0.15 13.08
N SER A 160 0.68 -0.16 14.35
CA SER A 160 2.02 -0.14 14.94
C SER A 160 2.96 -1.15 14.27
N ALA A 161 2.47 -2.34 13.90
CA ALA A 161 3.27 -3.32 13.18
C ALA A 161 3.74 -2.77 11.82
N LEU A 162 2.81 -2.20 11.04
CA LEU A 162 3.11 -1.59 9.75
C LEU A 162 4.06 -0.39 9.88
N ALA A 163 3.86 0.47 10.89
CA ALA A 163 4.75 1.57 11.21
C ALA A 163 6.15 1.09 11.65
N SER A 164 6.22 -0.03 12.37
CA SER A 164 7.49 -0.64 12.81
C SER A 164 8.28 -1.17 11.62
N PHE A 165 7.63 -1.85 10.67
CA PHE A 165 8.28 -2.30 9.43
C PHE A 165 8.87 -1.11 8.66
N TRP A 166 8.09 -0.05 8.49
CA TRP A 166 8.56 1.18 7.86
C TRP A 166 9.75 1.83 8.59
N LEU A 167 9.68 1.93 9.92
CA LEU A 167 10.74 2.52 10.73
C LEU A 167 12.03 1.68 10.67
N ILE A 168 11.92 0.35 10.71
CA ILE A 168 13.05 -0.57 10.54
C ILE A 168 13.72 -0.34 9.20
N GLU A 169 12.97 -0.23 8.10
CA GLU A 169 13.56 0.02 6.78
C GLU A 169 14.29 1.37 6.73
N ILE A 170 13.72 2.43 7.31
CA ILE A 170 14.38 3.75 7.35
C ILE A 170 15.68 3.71 8.16
N VAL A 171 15.64 3.12 9.36
CA VAL A 171 16.77 3.10 10.29
C VAL A 171 17.90 2.20 9.78
N PHE A 172 17.55 1.05 9.19
CA PHE A 172 18.52 0.04 8.76
C PHE A 172 18.76 0.02 7.25
N LYS A 173 18.35 1.06 6.51
CA LYS A 173 18.50 1.12 5.05
C LYS A 173 19.92 0.82 4.58
N ASP A 174 20.93 1.35 5.27
CA ASP A 174 22.34 1.21 4.88
C ASP A 174 22.87 -0.22 5.11
N ILE A 175 22.29 -0.94 6.06
CA ILE A 175 22.59 -2.37 6.28
C ILE A 175 21.84 -3.21 5.25
N MET A 176 20.58 -2.88 4.97
CA MET A 176 19.74 -3.61 4.03
C MET A 176 20.30 -3.59 2.60
N ILE A 177 20.88 -2.47 2.15
CA ILE A 177 21.51 -2.40 0.82
C ILE A 177 22.79 -3.22 0.72
N GLN A 178 23.53 -3.40 1.83
CA GLN A 178 24.75 -4.21 1.87
C GLN A 178 24.44 -5.72 1.94
N CYS A 179 23.28 -6.09 2.46
CA CYS A 179 22.85 -7.47 2.61
C CYS A 179 21.99 -7.94 1.43
N ILE A 180 22.59 -8.68 0.50
CA ILE A 180 21.91 -9.16 -0.73
C ILE A 180 20.66 -10.01 -0.47
N TRP A 181 20.56 -10.63 0.71
CA TRP A 181 19.40 -11.44 1.13
C TRP A 181 18.23 -10.60 1.66
N LEU A 182 18.51 -9.44 2.25
CA LEU A 182 17.51 -8.53 2.81
C LEU A 182 16.99 -7.57 1.74
N PHE A 183 17.86 -7.15 0.82
CA PHE A 183 17.52 -6.20 -0.22
C PHE A 183 16.23 -6.54 -1.00
N PRO A 184 15.97 -7.80 -1.41
CA PRO A 184 14.73 -8.19 -2.08
C PRO A 184 13.42 -7.88 -1.34
N LEU A 185 13.48 -7.66 -0.02
CA LEU A 185 12.32 -7.43 0.83
C LEU A 185 12.06 -5.94 1.11
N VAL A 186 12.95 -5.04 0.68
CA VAL A 186 12.78 -3.60 0.90
C VAL A 186 11.54 -3.11 0.15
N LEU A 187 10.62 -2.49 0.88
CA LEU A 187 9.37 -1.96 0.36
C LEU A 187 9.59 -0.70 -0.48
N PHE A 188 10.50 0.20 -0.09
CA PHE A 188 10.63 1.55 -0.68
C PHE A 188 12.01 1.86 -1.31
N PRO A 189 12.52 1.02 -2.22
CA PRO A 189 13.88 1.15 -2.75
C PRO A 189 14.09 2.42 -3.58
N THR A 190 13.07 2.91 -4.30
CA THR A 190 13.20 4.09 -5.18
C THR A 190 13.39 5.36 -4.34
N THR A 191 12.72 5.42 -3.18
CA THR A 191 12.76 6.55 -2.25
C THR A 191 13.99 6.50 -1.35
N LEU A 192 14.34 5.31 -0.84
CA LEU A 192 15.42 5.14 0.13
C LEU A 192 16.81 5.08 -0.52
N PHE A 193 16.90 4.57 -1.75
CA PHE A 193 18.18 4.35 -2.46
C PHE A 193 18.20 4.99 -3.85
N PRO A 194 18.06 6.33 -3.95
CA PRO A 194 17.94 7.03 -5.22
C PRO A 194 19.15 6.86 -6.16
N ASP A 195 20.36 6.93 -5.61
CA ASP A 195 21.59 7.08 -6.40
C ASP A 195 22.49 5.83 -6.37
N GLY A 196 22.11 4.79 -5.62
CA GLY A 196 23.00 3.67 -5.28
C GLY A 196 22.66 2.34 -5.94
N LEU A 197 21.59 2.27 -6.76
CA LEU A 197 20.99 0.99 -7.11
C LEU A 197 20.90 0.75 -8.62
N PRO A 198 21.52 -0.33 -9.15
CA PRO A 198 21.38 -0.67 -10.55
C PRO A 198 19.95 -1.10 -10.86
N PHE A 199 19.44 -0.70 -12.03
CA PHE A 199 18.06 -0.96 -12.46
C PHE A 199 17.68 -2.45 -12.40
N SER A 200 18.60 -3.36 -12.71
CA SER A 200 18.35 -4.82 -12.65
C SER A 200 18.04 -5.31 -11.24
N LEU A 201 18.77 -4.81 -10.23
CA LEU A 201 18.55 -5.16 -8.83
C LEU A 201 17.24 -4.54 -8.33
N TRP A 202 16.96 -3.30 -8.73
CA TRP A 202 15.68 -2.64 -8.43
C TRP A 202 14.50 -3.43 -8.99
N LEU A 203 14.57 -3.83 -10.26
CA LEU A 203 13.54 -4.63 -10.93
C LEU A 203 13.31 -5.96 -10.22
N LEU A 204 14.40 -6.66 -9.85
CA LEU A 204 14.33 -7.90 -9.10
C LEU A 204 13.62 -7.71 -7.75
N ASN A 205 13.96 -6.65 -7.01
CA ASN A 205 13.27 -6.31 -5.77
C ASN A 205 11.77 -6.06 -6.02
N ARG A 206 11.39 -5.25 -7.02
CA ARG A 206 9.97 -4.95 -7.29
C ARG A 206 9.16 -6.22 -7.58
N LEU A 207 9.72 -7.15 -8.34
CA LEU A 207 9.08 -8.44 -8.64
C LEU A 207 8.98 -9.34 -7.40
N LEU A 208 10.01 -9.36 -6.56
CA LEU A 208 10.02 -10.16 -5.32
C LEU A 208 9.05 -9.60 -4.28
N VAL A 209 9.00 -8.29 -4.07
CA VAL A 209 8.01 -7.63 -3.20
C VAL A 209 6.59 -7.91 -3.69
N LEU A 210 6.36 -7.87 -5.01
CA LEU A 210 5.06 -8.23 -5.58
C LEU A 210 4.70 -9.69 -5.29
N CYS A 211 5.65 -10.61 -5.48
CA CYS A 211 5.45 -12.03 -5.17
C CYS A 211 5.14 -12.25 -3.69
N VAL A 212 5.90 -11.63 -2.79
CA VAL A 212 5.69 -11.69 -1.33
C VAL A 212 4.32 -11.14 -0.96
N ALA A 213 3.89 -10.01 -1.55
CA ALA A 213 2.56 -9.45 -1.33
C ALA A 213 1.45 -10.43 -1.72
N CYS A 214 1.57 -11.07 -2.89
CA CYS A 214 0.62 -12.09 -3.33
C CYS A 214 0.59 -13.29 -2.38
N VAL A 215 1.75 -13.81 -1.98
CA VAL A 215 1.86 -14.94 -1.04
C VAL A 215 1.24 -14.57 0.31
N LEU A 216 1.49 -13.38 0.85
CA LEU A 216 0.92 -12.93 2.11
C LEU A 216 -0.61 -12.79 2.03
N LEU A 217 -1.15 -12.23 0.94
CA LEU A 217 -2.60 -12.16 0.73
C LEU A 217 -3.23 -13.56 0.65
N CYS A 218 -2.62 -14.48 -0.10
CA CYS A 218 -3.09 -15.86 -0.19
C CYS A 218 -3.00 -16.60 1.15
N ALA A 219 -1.90 -16.42 1.89
CA ALA A 219 -1.69 -17.02 3.21
C ALA A 219 -2.63 -16.46 4.29
N SER A 220 -3.11 -15.22 4.11
CA SER A 220 -4.08 -14.58 5.01
C SER A 220 -5.51 -15.05 4.75
N TRP A 221 -5.79 -15.64 3.58
CA TRP A 221 -7.14 -16.07 3.19
C TRP A 221 -7.77 -17.09 4.15
N PRO A 222 -7.08 -18.16 4.60
CA PRO A 222 -7.66 -19.14 5.52
C PRO A 222 -8.11 -18.52 6.85
N CYS A 223 -7.48 -17.44 7.30
CA CYS A 223 -7.87 -16.75 8.53
C CYS A 223 -9.28 -16.14 8.42
N LEU A 224 -9.75 -15.79 7.23
CA LEU A 224 -11.11 -15.31 7.00
C LEU A 224 -12.19 -16.40 7.13
N LEU A 225 -11.79 -17.68 7.06
CA LEU A 225 -12.72 -18.81 7.16
C LEU A 225 -13.14 -19.10 8.61
N PHE A 226 -12.44 -18.53 9.60
CA PHE A 226 -12.71 -18.72 11.03
C PHE A 226 -13.06 -17.39 11.72
N PRO A 227 -14.23 -16.77 11.40
CA PRO A 227 -14.60 -15.45 11.89
C PRO A 227 -14.81 -15.41 13.42
N GLU A 228 -15.06 -16.56 14.07
CA GLU A 228 -15.15 -16.68 15.53
C GLU A 228 -13.91 -16.16 16.26
N ARG A 229 -12.75 -16.20 15.61
CA ARG A 229 -11.52 -15.65 16.18
C ARG A 229 -11.59 -14.12 16.30
N LEU A 230 -12.25 -13.44 15.38
CA LEU A 230 -12.32 -11.97 15.34
C LEU A 230 -13.24 -11.40 16.43
N LEU A 231 -14.25 -12.17 16.87
CA LEU A 231 -15.13 -11.79 17.98
C LEU A 231 -14.41 -11.69 19.33
N LYS A 232 -13.30 -12.41 19.52
CA LYS A 232 -12.58 -12.40 20.80
C LYS A 232 -11.82 -11.10 21.02
N GLY A 233 -11.33 -10.48 19.94
CA GLY A 233 -10.58 -9.22 20.00
C GLY A 233 -11.45 -8.00 20.31
N SER A 234 -12.72 -7.98 19.87
CA SER A 234 -13.61 -6.81 20.03
C SER A 234 -14.04 -6.51 21.47
N HIS A 235 -13.86 -7.45 22.40
CA HIS A 235 -14.17 -7.26 23.82
C HIS A 235 -12.98 -6.75 24.66
N GLN A 236 -11.79 -6.62 24.07
CA GLN A 236 -10.54 -6.33 24.79
C GLN A 236 -9.96 -4.92 24.53
N GLU A 237 -10.57 -4.14 23.63
CA GLU A 237 -10.26 -2.71 23.41
C GLU A 237 -11.38 -1.81 23.96
#